data_AF-A0A8R2NNW3-F1
#
_entry.id   AF-A0A8R2NNW3-F1
#
_cell.length_a   1.000
_cell.length_b   1.000
_cell.length_c   1.000
_cell.angle_alpha   90.00
_cell.angle_beta   90.00
_cell.angle_gamma   90.00
#
_symmetry.space_group_name_H-M   'P 1'
#
loop_
_entity.id
_entity.type
_entity.pdbx_description
1 polymer ?
#
loop_
_entity_poly.entity_id
_entity_poly.type
_entity_poly.pdbx_seq_one_letter_code
_entity_poly.pdbx_strand_id
1 'polypeptide(L)'
;MSKNVYLPYSATSEKAHVKSMEHYREMHNKSLESTAQFWSEIASQFHWETPYDINNFYSYNFDVTKGPVQVKWMEGATTNVCYNLLDKNVRNGMGDKVAFYW
;
A
#
# COMPACT_ATOMS: atom_id res chain seq x y z
N MET A 1 35.65 -2.42 5.29
CA MET A 1 35.06 -3.79 5.26
C MET A 1 34.02 -3.83 4.16
N SER A 2 34.23 -4.58 3.08
CA SER A 2 33.20 -4.81 2.07
C SER A 2 32.07 -5.64 2.70
N LYS A 3 30.85 -5.10 2.75
CA LYS A 3 29.68 -5.89 3.15
C LYS A 3 29.49 -7.02 2.15
N ASN A 4 29.49 -8.27 2.60
CA ASN A 4 29.06 -9.39 1.78
C ASN A 4 27.59 -9.18 1.43
N VAL A 5 27.29 -9.07 0.13
CA VAL A 5 25.92 -8.98 -0.38
C VAL A 5 25.46 -10.38 -0.72
N TYR A 6 24.37 -10.82 -0.10
CA TYR A 6 23.75 -12.12 -0.37
C TYR A 6 22.52 -11.92 -1.24
N LEU A 7 22.54 -12.52 -2.43
CA LEU A 7 21.43 -12.43 -3.37
C LEU A 7 20.41 -13.53 -3.09
N PRO A 8 19.11 -13.26 -3.30
CA PRO A 8 18.09 -14.30 -3.22
C PRO A 8 18.32 -15.35 -4.32
N TYR A 9 17.83 -16.56 -4.07
CA TYR A 9 17.80 -17.61 -5.09
C TYR A 9 16.95 -17.15 -6.29
N SER A 10 17.42 -17.39 -7.52
CA SER A 10 16.81 -16.84 -8.74
C SER A 10 15.34 -17.22 -8.89
N ALA A 11 15.00 -18.50 -8.66
CA ALA A 11 13.62 -18.96 -8.77
C ALA A 11 12.67 -18.32 -7.75
N THR A 12 13.18 -17.88 -6.60
CA THR A 12 12.41 -17.11 -5.62
C THR A 12 12.21 -15.68 -6.10
N SER A 13 13.27 -15.04 -6.60
CA SER A 13 13.25 -13.66 -7.08
C SER A 13 12.29 -13.46 -8.27
N GLU A 14 12.23 -14.42 -9.18
CA GLU A 14 11.37 -14.36 -10.38
C GLU A 14 9.87 -14.34 -10.05
N LYS A 15 9.47 -15.03 -8.97
CA LYS A 15 8.08 -15.15 -8.52
C LYS A 15 7.69 -14.08 -7.49
N ALA A 16 8.64 -13.28 -7.02
CA ALA A 16 8.39 -12.24 -6.04
C ALA A 16 7.70 -11.02 -6.67
N HIS A 17 6.93 -10.29 -5.85
CA HIS A 17 6.34 -9.01 -6.27
C HIS A 17 7.41 -7.96 -6.59
N VAL A 18 8.58 -8.05 -5.93
CA VAL A 18 9.76 -7.22 -6.20
C VAL A 18 10.89 -8.15 -6.63
N LYS A 19 11.27 -8.07 -7.90
CA LYS A 19 12.12 -9.06 -8.57
C LYS A 19 13.62 -8.78 -8.48
N SER A 20 14.00 -7.53 -8.23
CA SER A 20 15.39 -7.09 -8.17
C SER A 20 15.49 -5.80 -7.36
N MET A 21 16.73 -5.43 -6.98
CA MET A 21 16.98 -4.13 -6.35
C MET A 21 16.70 -2.95 -7.29
N GLU A 22 16.82 -3.15 -8.59
CA GLU A 22 16.46 -2.14 -9.59
C GLU A 22 14.95 -1.92 -9.62
N HIS A 23 14.17 -3.00 -9.72
CA HIS A 23 12.71 -2.94 -9.68
C HIS A 23 12.21 -2.28 -8.38
N TYR A 24 12.83 -2.60 -7.23
CA TYR A 24 12.55 -1.91 -5.97
C TYR A 24 12.78 -0.39 -6.08
N ARG A 25 13.93 0.03 -6.62
CA ARG A 25 14.27 1.45 -6.73
C ARG A 25 13.31 2.19 -7.65
N GLU A 26 12.89 1.58 -8.76
CA GLU A 26 11.88 2.12 -9.66
C GLU A 26 10.55 2.32 -8.93
N MET A 27 10.04 1.29 -8.25
CA MET A 27 8.80 1.39 -7.47
C MET A 27 8.89 2.45 -6.37
N HIS A 28 10.02 2.49 -5.65
CA HIS A 28 10.26 3.47 -4.61
C HIS A 28 10.27 4.89 -5.17
N ASN A 29 10.98 5.13 -6.28
CA ASN A 29 11.01 6.44 -6.93
C ASN A 29 9.61 6.86 -7.40
N LYS A 30 8.84 5.94 -8.02
CA LYS A 30 7.43 6.21 -8.40
C LYS A 30 6.58 6.58 -7.19
N SER A 31 6.79 5.93 -6.04
CA SER A 31 6.06 6.21 -4.79
C SER A 31 6.31 7.61 -4.23
N LEU A 32 7.43 8.24 -4.59
CA LEU A 32 7.81 9.59 -4.16
C LEU A 32 7.43 10.64 -5.21
N GLU A 33 7.79 10.41 -6.48
CA GLU A 33 7.60 11.37 -7.57
C GLU A 33 6.13 11.46 -8.01
N SER A 34 5.41 10.35 -7.98
CA SER A 34 3.99 10.24 -8.38
C SER A 34 3.15 9.69 -7.23
N THR A 35 3.31 10.29 -6.05
CA THR A 35 2.77 9.80 -4.77
C THR A 35 1.27 9.47 -4.86
N ALA A 36 0.42 10.41 -5.25
CA ALA A 36 -1.04 10.19 -5.31
C ALA A 36 -1.40 9.05 -6.28
N GLN A 37 -0.82 9.03 -7.47
CA GLN A 37 -1.06 8.00 -8.47
C GLN A 37 -0.63 6.62 -7.95
N PHE A 38 0.61 6.48 -7.49
CA PHE A 38 1.16 5.23 -6.99
C PHE A 38 0.33 4.65 -5.84
N TRP A 39 0.02 5.47 -4.83
CA TRP A 39 -0.73 4.99 -3.67
C TRP A 39 -2.20 4.77 -3.99
N SER A 40 -2.78 5.49 -4.96
CA SER A 40 -4.15 5.22 -5.43
C SER A 40 -4.26 3.86 -6.13
N GLU A 41 -3.24 3.43 -6.88
CA GLU A 41 -3.19 2.10 -7.49
C GLU A 41 -3.25 1.01 -6.40
N ILE A 42 -2.56 1.22 -5.27
CA ILE A 42 -2.61 0.31 -4.12
C ILE A 42 -3.97 0.39 -3.41
N ALA A 43 -4.46 1.59 -3.14
CA ALA A 43 -5.74 1.81 -2.46
C ALA A 43 -6.94 1.22 -3.22
N SER A 44 -6.86 1.16 -4.55
CA SER A 44 -7.89 0.57 -5.42
C SER A 44 -8.12 -0.92 -5.17
N GLN A 45 -7.17 -1.61 -4.53
CA GLN A 45 -7.30 -3.02 -4.19
C GLN A 45 -8.23 -3.25 -3.00
N PHE A 46 -8.56 -2.20 -2.24
CA PHE A 46 -9.43 -2.29 -1.06
C PHE A 46 -10.88 -1.93 -1.40
N HIS A 47 -11.80 -2.44 -0.60
CA HIS A 47 -13.19 -2.01 -0.63
C HIS A 47 -13.32 -0.67 0.09
N TRP A 48 -14.02 0.27 -0.54
CA TRP A 48 -14.35 1.58 -0.02
C TRP A 48 -15.87 1.74 -0.09
N GLU A 49 -16.47 2.14 1.03
CA GLU A 49 -17.89 2.48 1.09
C GLU A 49 -18.10 3.86 0.44
N THR A 50 -17.25 4.82 0.82
CA THR A 50 -17.09 6.09 0.09
C THR A 50 -15.72 6.09 -0.59
N PRO A 51 -15.65 6.10 -1.94
CA PRO A 51 -14.40 6.14 -2.66
C PRO A 51 -13.56 7.36 -2.32
N TYR A 52 -12.23 7.21 -2.39
CA TYR A 52 -11.30 8.34 -2.27
C TYR A 52 -11.28 9.19 -3.55
N ASP A 53 -10.98 10.48 -3.41
CA ASP A 53 -10.67 11.37 -4.53
C ASP A 53 -9.16 11.38 -4.78
N ILE A 54 -8.75 11.02 -5.99
CA ILE A 54 -7.33 11.04 -6.38
C ILE A 54 -6.73 12.46 -6.38
N ASN A 55 -7.55 13.49 -6.59
CA ASN A 55 -7.09 14.89 -6.56
C ASN A 55 -6.89 15.41 -5.13
N ASN A 56 -7.50 14.76 -4.13
CA ASN A 56 -7.34 15.04 -2.70
C ASN A 56 -6.80 13.81 -1.95
N PHE A 57 -5.84 13.11 -2.56
CA PHE A 57 -5.40 11.82 -2.05
C PHE A 57 -4.58 11.91 -0.76
N TYR A 58 -3.79 12.97 -0.60
CA TYR A 58 -3.03 13.21 0.63
C TYR A 58 -2.71 14.69 0.80
N SER A 59 -2.61 15.13 2.05
CA SER A 59 -2.15 16.47 2.42
C SER A 59 -1.40 16.41 3.74
N TYR A 60 -0.38 17.25 3.91
CA TYR A 60 0.40 17.27 5.14
C TYR A 60 0.95 18.67 5.43
N ASN A 61 1.21 18.92 6.71
CA ASN A 61 2.02 20.02 7.20
C ASN A 61 2.95 19.50 8.29
N PHE A 62 4.26 19.61 8.07
CA PHE A 62 5.27 19.36 9.09
C PHE A 62 5.95 20.66 9.58
N ASP A 63 5.60 21.80 8.98
CA ASP A 63 6.15 23.10 9.33
C ASP A 63 5.31 23.72 10.45
N VAL A 64 5.86 23.68 11.66
CA VAL A 64 5.21 24.20 12.88
C VAL A 64 4.96 25.71 12.82
N THR A 65 5.62 26.43 11.90
CA THR A 65 5.39 27.87 11.70
C THR A 65 4.17 28.16 10.83
N LYS A 66 3.75 27.19 10.00
CA LYS A 66 2.62 27.33 9.06
C LYS A 66 1.29 26.83 9.62
N GLY A 67 1.29 26.31 10.85
CA GLY A 67 0.10 25.80 11.53
C GLY A 67 0.37 24.48 12.26
N PRO A 68 -0.68 23.82 12.75
CA PRO A 68 -0.55 22.53 13.40
C PRO A 68 0.09 21.48 12.49
N VAL A 69 0.88 20.60 13.07
CA VAL A 69 1.37 19.41 12.36
C VAL A 69 0.17 18.52 12.04
N GLN A 70 -0.01 18.20 10.77
CA GLN A 70 -1.09 17.34 10.31
C GLN A 70 -0.64 16.47 9.14
N VAL A 71 -1.20 15.27 9.06
CA VAL A 71 -1.03 14.37 7.92
C VAL A 71 -2.39 13.72 7.67
N LYS A 72 -2.90 13.87 6.45
CA LYS A 72 -4.17 13.30 6.02
C LYS A 72 -3.95 12.50 4.75
N TRP A 73 -4.63 11.36 4.68
CA TRP A 73 -4.66 10.50 3.52
C TRP A 73 -6.10 10.12 3.25
N MET A 74 -6.48 10.15 1.98
CA MET A 74 -7.80 9.76 1.48
C MET A 74 -8.92 10.47 2.24
N GLU A 75 -8.78 11.79 2.44
CA GLU A 75 -9.73 12.58 3.22
C GLU A 75 -11.13 12.53 2.56
N GLY A 76 -12.14 12.22 3.37
CA GLY A 76 -13.52 12.01 2.91
C GLY A 76 -13.84 10.58 2.45
N ALA A 77 -12.83 9.73 2.24
CA ALA A 77 -13.04 8.33 1.95
C ALA A 77 -13.44 7.56 3.22
N THR A 78 -14.28 6.54 3.06
CA THR A 78 -14.72 5.70 4.18
C THR A 78 -14.63 4.23 3.84
N THR A 79 -14.21 3.43 4.82
CA THR A 79 -14.11 1.98 4.70
C THR A 79 -14.28 1.33 6.06
N ASN A 80 -14.60 0.03 6.05
CA ASN A 80 -14.61 -0.80 7.25
C ASN A 80 -13.45 -1.80 7.17
N VAL A 81 -12.59 -1.79 8.21
CA VAL A 81 -11.43 -2.69 8.27
C VAL A 81 -11.86 -4.16 8.32
N CYS A 82 -12.89 -4.50 9.09
CA CYS A 82 -13.41 -5.86 9.17
C CYS A 82 -13.93 -6.34 7.82
N TYR A 83 -14.62 -5.46 7.07
CA TYR A 83 -15.10 -5.80 5.72
C TYR A 83 -13.96 -6.20 4.80
N ASN A 84 -12.87 -5.42 4.77
CA ASN A 84 -11.72 -5.72 3.93
C ASN A 84 -10.97 -6.99 4.35
N LEU A 85 -10.92 -7.27 5.66
CA LEU A 85 -10.24 -8.43 6.22
C LEU A 85 -11.05 -9.73 6.10
N LEU A 86 -12.37 -9.67 6.27
CA LEU A 86 -13.22 -10.85 6.42
C LEU A 86 -14.30 -10.91 5.33
N ASP A 87 -15.25 -9.97 5.35
CA ASP A 87 -16.45 -10.04 4.52
C ASP A 87 -16.12 -10.12 3.02
N LYS A 88 -15.16 -9.32 2.56
CA LYS A 88 -14.68 -9.32 1.18
C LYS A 88 -14.15 -10.69 0.78
N ASN A 89 -13.38 -11.34 1.66
CA ASN A 89 -12.82 -12.68 1.40
C ASN A 89 -13.92 -13.75 1.35
N VAL A 90 -14.86 -13.73 2.29
CA VAL A 90 -16.01 -14.64 2.29
C VAL A 90 -16.84 -14.48 1.02
N ARG A 91 -17.16 -13.23 0.62
CA ARG A 91 -17.91 -12.93 -0.61
C ARG A 91 -17.17 -13.35 -1.88
N ASN A 92 -15.83 -13.35 -1.86
CA ASN A 92 -15.00 -13.85 -2.94
C ASN A 92 -14.90 -15.39 -2.98
N GLY A 93 -15.72 -16.11 -2.20
CA GLY A 93 -15.75 -17.58 -2.19
C GLY A 93 -14.67 -18.23 -1.32
N MET A 94 -14.00 -17.46 -0.46
CA MET A 94 -12.97 -17.98 0.46
C MET A 94 -13.51 -18.24 1.87
N GLY A 95 -14.82 -18.41 2.04
CA GLY A 95 -15.45 -18.58 3.35
C GLY A 95 -14.95 -19.80 4.14
N ASP A 96 -14.63 -20.89 3.45
CA ASP A 96 -14.13 -22.12 4.07
C ASP A 96 -12.60 -22.12 4.27
N LYS A 97 -11.91 -21.07 3.83
CA LYS A 97 -10.46 -20.97 3.99
C LYS A 97 -10.13 -20.57 5.42
N VAL A 98 -9.31 -21.38 6.09
CA VAL A 98 -8.80 -21.08 7.43
C VAL A 98 -8.09 -19.72 7.41
N ALA A 99 -8.60 -18.76 8.18
CA ALA A 99 -8.05 -17.42 8.28
C ALA A 99 -6.94 -17.32 9.35
N PHE A 100 -7.03 -18.11 10.41
CA PHE A 100 -6.10 -18.09 11.54
C PHE A 100 -5.94 -19.49 12.14
N TYR A 101 -4.70 -19.90 12.37
CA TYR A 101 -4.36 -21.09 13.15
C TYR A 101 -3.98 -20.64 14.56
N TRP A 102 -4.61 -21.22 15.58
CA TRP A 102 -4.34 -20.95 16.99
C TRP A 102 -3.46 -22.06 17.59
#